data_AF-A0A7C2S302-F1
#
_entry.id   AF-A0A7C2S302-F1
#
_cell.length_a   1.000
_cell.length_b   1.000
_cell.length_c   1.000
_cell.angle_alpha   90.00
_cell.angle_beta   90.00
_cell.angle_gamma   90.00
#
_symmetry.space_group_name_H-M   'P 1'
#
loop_
_entity.id
_entity.type
_entity.pdbx_description
1 polymer ?
#
loop_
_entity_poly.entity_id
_entity_poly.type
_entity_poly.pdbx_seq_one_letter_code
_entity_poly.pdbx_strand_id
1 'polypeptide(L)' 'MDLLETYQKSVWVIRYLKKHQRGVASPGVNIDEIARAFRIKRADIYPAIDYLIKEGYVVRPDESNDGLIRLTYKALTTL' A
#
# COMPACT_ATOMS: atom_id res chain seq x y z
N MET A 1 -9.77 15.98 3.79
CA MET A 1 -8.42 15.49 3.42
C MET A 1 -8.15 15.95 2.01
N ASP A 2 -6.98 16.52 1.74
CA ASP A 2 -6.63 17.03 0.41
C ASP A 2 -6.46 15.86 -0.58
N LEU A 3 -7.07 15.96 -1.76
CA LEU A 3 -6.99 14.96 -2.83
C LEU A 3 -5.53 14.77 -3.26
N LEU A 4 -4.76 15.85 -3.33
CA LEU A 4 -3.36 15.85 -3.74
C LEU A 4 -2.49 15.07 -2.74
N GLU A 5 -2.73 15.30 -1.44
CA GLU A 5 -2.02 14.62 -0.36
C GLU A 5 -2.30 13.11 -0.36
N THR A 6 -3.56 12.74 -0.58
CA THR A 6 -3.99 11.33 -0.67
C THR A 6 -3.34 10.64 -1.87
N TYR A 7 -3.27 11.32 -3.01
CA TYR A 7 -2.63 10.80 -4.22
C TYR A 7 -1.12 10.60 -4.02
N GLN A 8 -0.44 11.59 -3.45
CA GLN A 8 0.99 11.52 -3.15
C GLN A 8 1.32 10.35 -2.21
N LYS A 9 0.55 10.20 -1.13
CA LYS A 9 0.68 9.07 -0.20
C LYS A 9 0.44 7.72 -0.89
N SER A 10 -0.54 7.65 -1.79
CA SER A 10 -0.85 6.44 -2.57
C SER A 10 0.33 6.03 -3.47
N VAL A 11 0.96 6.99 -4.15
CA VAL A 11 2.16 6.75 -4.97
C VAL A 11 3.33 6.24 -4.10
N TRP A 12 3.53 6.82 -2.92
CA TRP A 12 4.57 6.38 -1.99
C TRP A 12 4.37 4.93 -1.53
N VAL A 13 3.14 4.58 -1.15
CA VAL A 13 2.77 3.21 -0.76
C VAL A 13 3.10 2.23 -1.89
N ILE A 14 2.65 2.49 -3.13
CA ILE A 14 2.91 1.61 -4.27
C ILE A 14 4.41 1.43 -4.48
N ARG A 15 5.17 2.54 -4.47
CA ARG A 15 6.62 2.50 -4.70
C ARG A 15 7.34 1.72 -3.60
N TYR A 16 6.91 1.87 -2.36
CA TYR A 16 7.45 1.13 -1.22
C TYR A 16 7.19 -0.37 -1.37
N LEU A 17 5.94 -0.77 -1.67
CA LEU A 17 5.59 -2.17 -1.89
C LEU A 17 6.36 -2.78 -3.08
N LYS A 18 6.51 -2.06 -4.20
CA LYS A 18 7.30 -2.51 -5.36
C LYS A 18 8.76 -2.79 -4.99
N LYS A 19 9.35 -1.94 -4.14
CA LYS A 19 10.74 -2.11 -3.68
C LYS A 19 10.88 -3.35 -2.79
N HIS A 20 9.88 -3.63 -1.95
CA HIS A 20 9.91 -4.76 -1.01
C HIS A 20 9.50 -6.10 -1.65
N GLN A 21 8.90 -6.10 -2.86
CA GLN A 21 8.62 -7.31 -3.63
C GLN A 21 9.82 -7.88 -4.41
N ARG A 22 10.91 -7.13 -4.59
CA ARG A 22 12.10 -7.61 -5.34
C ARG A 22 12.85 -8.66 -4.52
N GLY A 23 12.63 -9.95 -4.82
CA GLY A 23 13.45 -11.07 -4.34
C GLY A 23 12.72 -12.15 -3.53
N VAL A 24 11.42 -12.01 -3.27
CA VAL A 24 10.64 -12.99 -2.50
C VAL A 24 9.29 -13.22 -3.19
N ALA A 25 8.78 -14.46 -3.17
CA ALA A 25 7.43 -14.78 -3.63
C ALA A 25 6.40 -14.12 -2.69
N SER A 26 5.91 -12.94 -3.10
CA SER A 26 4.81 -12.17 -2.48
C SER A 26 4.99 -11.75 -1.00
N PRO A 27 6.01 -10.92 -0.67
CA PRO A 27 6.10 -10.31 0.65
C PRO A 27 5.05 -9.20 0.72
N GLY A 28 3.99 -9.45 1.47
CA GLY A 28 3.11 -8.39 1.90
C GLY A 28 3.78 -7.58 3.02
N VAL A 29 3.32 -6.35 3.21
CA VAL A 29 3.88 -5.41 4.20
C VAL A 29 2.78 -4.99 5.16
N ASN A 30 3.09 -4.91 6.46
CA ASN A 30 2.12 -4.43 7.44
C ASN A 30 1.98 -2.90 7.35
N ILE A 31 0.77 -2.37 7.59
CA ILE A 31 0.51 -0.93 7.64
C ILE A 31 1.42 -0.18 8.62
N ASP A 32 1.81 -0.82 9.73
CA ASP A 32 2.71 -0.24 10.72
C ASP A 32 4.14 -0.07 10.18
N GLU A 33 4.59 -0.96 9.29
CA GLU A 33 5.88 -0.83 8.61
C GLU A 33 5.88 0.32 7.61
N ILE A 34 4.78 0.47 6.87
CA ILE A 34 4.61 1.56 5.90
C ILE A 34 4.55 2.92 6.64
N ALA A 35 3.76 3.00 7.72
CA ALA A 35 3.66 4.19 8.55
C ALA A 35 5.03 4.59 9.15
N ARG A 36 5.80 3.60 9.62
CA ARG A 36 7.16 3.81 10.13
C ARG A 36 8.12 4.27 9.03
N ALA A 37 8.03 3.69 7.82
CA ALA A 37 8.87 4.06 6.69
C ALA A 37 8.67 5.51 6.26
N PHE A 38 7.43 6.01 6.33
CA PHE A 38 7.09 7.38 5.94
C PHE A 38 7.10 8.37 7.11
N ARG A 39 7.33 7.89 8.35
CA ARG A 39 7.28 8.71 9.58
C ARG A 39 5.96 9.47 9.75
N ILE A 40 4.85 8.80 9.43
CA ILE A 40 3.49 9.35 9.56
C ILE A 40 2.65 8.49 10.52
N LYS A 41 1.54 9.03 11.04
CA LYS A 41 0.64 8.24 11.88
C LYS A 41 -0.10 7.23 11.00
N ARG A 42 -0.41 6.07 11.58
CA ARG A 42 -1.22 5.02 10.93
C ARG A 42 -2.56 5.56 10.43
N ALA A 43 -3.22 6.44 11.21
CA ALA A 43 -4.48 7.08 10.82
C ALA A 43 -4.37 7.88 9.50
N ASP A 44 -3.20 8.47 9.23
CA ASP A 44 -2.99 9.35 8.07
C ASP A 44 -2.74 8.58 6.76
N ILE A 45 -2.47 7.27 6.85
CA ILE A 45 -2.22 6.41 5.70
C ILE A 45 -3.45 5.58 5.30
N TYR A 46 -4.36 5.32 6.23
CA TYR A 46 -5.58 4.55 5.99
C TYR A 46 -6.36 5.01 4.75
N PRO A 47 -6.61 6.32 4.55
CA PRO A 47 -7.39 6.75 3.39
C PRO A 47 -6.66 6.51 2.06
N ALA A 48 -5.32 6.54 2.04
CA ALA A 48 -4.54 6.19 0.86
C ALA A 48 -4.60 4.68 0.58
N ILE A 49 -4.53 3.84 1.63
CA ILE A 49 -4.71 2.39 1.49
C ILE A 49 -6.12 2.05 0.99
N ASP A 50 -7.16 2.67 1.57
CA ASP A 50 -8.55 2.47 1.15
C ASP A 50 -8.76 2.89 -0.31
N TYR A 51 -8.15 4.00 -0.73
CA TYR A 51 -8.19 4.44 -2.12
C TYR A 51 -7.53 3.41 -3.05
N LEU A 52 -6.35 2.91 -2.71
CA LEU A 52 -5.63 1.89 -3.48
C LEU A 52 -6.39 0.55 -3.56
N ILE A 53 -7.12 0.19 -2.50
CA ILE A 53 -7.98 -1.01 -2.49
C ILE A 53 -9.16 -0.80 -3.44
N LYS A 54 -9.87 0.34 -3.35
CA LYS A 54 -11.00 0.65 -4.24
C LYS A 54 -10.63 0.63 -5.71
N GLU A 55 -9.45 1.16 -6.04
CA GLU A 55 -8.91 1.17 -7.39
C GLU A 55 -8.33 -0.19 -7.84
N GLY A 56 -8.24 -1.16 -6.92
CA GLY A 56 -7.75 -2.51 -7.20
C GLY A 56 -6.23 -2.59 -7.40
N TYR A 57 -5.47 -1.64 -6.85
CA TYR A 57 -3.99 -1.67 -6.86
C TYR A 57 -3.41 -2.50 -5.72
N VAL A 58 -4.18 -2.68 -4.64
CA VAL A 58 -3.75 -3.35 -3.41
C VAL A 58 -4.82 -4.32 -2.92
N VAL A 59 -4.42 -5.49 -2.43
CA VAL A 59 -5.33 -6.47 -1.80
C VAL A 59 -5.56 -6.09 -0.34
N ARG A 60 -6.81 -6.19 0.12
CA ARG A 60 -7.19 -5.85 1.48
C ARG A 60 -6.59 -6.88 2.46
N PRO A 61 -5.91 -6.44 3.54
CA PRO A 61 -5.31 -7.35 4.52
C PRO A 61 -6.35 -8.27 5.20
N ASP A 62 -7.61 -7.86 5.27
CA ASP A 62 -8.72 -8.65 5.83
C ASP A 62 -9.09 -9.87 4.97
N GLU A 63 -8.82 -9.84 3.65
CA GLU A 63 -9.07 -10.99 2.75
C GLU A 63 -7.92 -12.00 2.76
N SER A 64 -6.70 -11.58 3.10
CA SER A 64 -5.52 -12.45 3.19
C SER A 64 -5.32 -13.07 4.59
N ASN A 65 -6.11 -12.65 5.59
CA ASN A 65 -6.09 -13.18 6.96
C ASN A 65 -4.73 -13.07 7.71
N ASP A 66 -3.79 -12.30 7.17
CA ASP A 66 -2.43 -12.14 7.68
C ASP A 66 -2.07 -10.68 8.01
N GLY A 67 -3.00 -9.75 7.77
CA GLY A 67 -2.77 -8.33 8.06
C GLY A 67 -1.82 -7.64 7.08
N LEU A 68 -1.47 -8.29 5.96
CA LEU A 68 -0.46 -7.80 5.04
C LEU A 68 -1.05 -7.15 3.79
N ILE A 69 -0.46 -6.02 3.43
CA ILE A 69 -0.80 -5.20 2.27
C ILE A 69 0.08 -5.65 1.11
N ARG A 70 -0.55 -6.03 -0.01
CA ARG A 70 0.14 -6.54 -1.22
C ARG A 70 -0.32 -5.81 -2.46
N LEU A 71 0.61 -5.60 -3.40
CA LEU A 71 0.25 -5.12 -4.74
C LEU A 71 -0.50 -6.21 -5.50
N THR A 72 -1.54 -5.79 -6.22
CA THR A 72 -2.20 -6.64 -7.21
C THR A 72 -1.41 -6.68 -8.51
N TYR A 73 -1.74 -7.64 -9.37
CA TYR A 73 -1.17 -7.72 -10.72
C TYR A 73 -1.39 -6.44 -11.55
N LYS A 74 -2.50 -5.73 -11.31
CA LYS A 74 -2.82 -4.45 -11.95
C LYS A 74 -1.77 -3.37 -11.64
N ALA A 75 -1.28 -3.32 -10.40
CA ALA A 75 -0.25 -2.37 -9.98
C ALA A 75 1.16 -2.70 -10.52
N LEU A 76 1.40 -3.97 -10.87
CA LEU A 76 2.68 -4.43 -11.43
C LEU A 76 2.84 -4.07 -12.90
N THR A 77 1.75 -4.00 -13.67
CA THR A 77 1.76 -3.79 -15.12
C THR A 77 1.48 -2.34 -15.55
N THR A 78 0.83 -1.52 -14.70
CA THR A 78 0.23 -0.24 -15.11
C THR A 78 1.01 1.00 -14.65
N LEU A 79 2.15 0.83 -13.97
CA LEU A 79 2.98 1.91 -13.41
C LEU A 79 4.47 1.63 -13.60
#